data_AF-A0A2S6C8G3-F1
#
_entry.id   AF-A0A2S6C8G3-F1
#
_cell.length_a   1.000
_cell.length_b   1.000
_cell.length_c   1.000
_cell.angle_alpha   90.00
_cell.angle_beta   90.00
_cell.angle_gamma   90.00
#
_symmetry.space_group_name_H-M   'P 1'
#
loop_
_entity.id
_entity.type
_entity.pdbx_description
1 polymer ?
#
loop_
_entity_poly.entity_id
_entity_poly.type
_entity_poly.pdbx_seq_one_letter_code
_entity_poly.pdbx_strand_id
1 'polypeptide(L)'
;MLEEQTLPEYEQRTYHAVHIGDVYRDKYYIIAKLSYGAHSTVWRAKDQKSNSYVSIKVCVLETESKSLVANETRILQHLDKCAQAEKDQGNLGILLTRRASDIFSIPGRLGQHQCIVSKAESASLHALQEAAGSGPALLPLIKPLLHRLLFPLSWLHNSCGVVHTDLSSTNVLTEAQDESLFQQIESELAANPIIPVQSNGETIYPSLRTVRGMTAYPILTDFGMARFHNPNGSTE
;
A
#
# COMPACT_ATOMS: atom_id res chain seq x y z
N MET A 1 -15.10 -15.63 -11.28
CA MET A 1 -14.15 -14.50 -11.28
C MET A 1 -13.44 -14.49 -9.95
N LEU A 2 -12.13 -14.21 -9.94
CA LEU A 2 -11.27 -14.27 -8.76
C LEU A 2 -10.63 -12.90 -8.54
N GLU A 3 -10.54 -12.47 -7.27
CA GLU A 3 -9.78 -11.27 -6.85
C GLU A 3 -10.13 -10.02 -7.68
N GLU A 4 -9.16 -9.37 -8.34
CA GLU A 4 -9.34 -8.16 -9.14
C GLU A 4 -10.36 -8.33 -10.26
N GLN A 5 -10.55 -9.55 -10.77
CA GLN A 5 -11.56 -9.83 -11.79
C GLN A 5 -13.00 -9.70 -11.27
N THR A 6 -13.19 -9.60 -9.95
CA THR A 6 -14.51 -9.38 -9.34
C THR A 6 -14.90 -7.91 -9.29
N LEU A 7 -13.98 -6.99 -9.61
CA LEU A 7 -14.23 -5.55 -9.54
C LEU A 7 -15.08 -5.07 -10.73
N PRO A 8 -16.06 -4.18 -10.50
CA PRO A 8 -16.95 -3.69 -11.57
C PRO A 8 -16.23 -3.04 -12.75
N GLU A 9 -15.10 -2.36 -12.48
CA GLU A 9 -14.29 -1.64 -13.47
C GLU A 9 -13.03 -2.42 -13.88
N TYR A 10 -13.01 -3.73 -13.66
CA TYR A 10 -11.86 -4.55 -14.03
C TYR A 10 -11.70 -4.61 -15.56
N GLU A 11 -10.65 -3.96 -16.05
CA GLU A 11 -10.17 -4.14 -17.41
C GLU A 11 -8.82 -4.86 -17.39
N GLN A 12 -8.82 -6.16 -17.71
CA GLN A 12 -7.63 -7.01 -17.69
C GLN A 12 -6.40 -6.37 -18.36
N ARG A 13 -6.59 -5.69 -19.49
CA ARG A 13 -5.51 -5.10 -20.29
C ARG A 13 -4.78 -3.95 -19.59
N THR A 14 -5.38 -3.34 -18.58
CA THR A 14 -4.76 -2.24 -17.83
C THR A 14 -3.91 -2.75 -16.67
N TYR A 15 -4.04 -4.01 -16.25
CA TYR A 15 -3.23 -4.58 -15.17
C TYR A 15 -1.89 -5.09 -15.69
N HIS A 16 -0.84 -4.95 -14.87
CA HIS A 16 0.44 -5.61 -15.12
C HIS A 16 0.40 -7.04 -14.58
N ALA A 17 0.83 -8.01 -15.39
CA ALA A 17 0.93 -9.41 -14.98
C ALA A 17 2.20 -9.63 -14.13
N VAL A 18 2.08 -9.43 -12.82
CA VAL A 18 3.15 -9.68 -11.83
C VAL A 18 3.20 -11.17 -11.47
N HIS A 19 4.39 -11.74 -11.43
CA HIS A 19 4.61 -13.12 -11.00
C HIS A 19 5.43 -13.20 -9.71
N ILE A 20 5.10 -14.16 -8.86
CA ILE A 20 5.97 -14.51 -7.73
C ILE A 20 7.31 -14.98 -8.29
N GLY A 21 8.41 -14.43 -7.77
CA GLY A 21 9.76 -14.65 -8.26
C GLY A 21 10.29 -13.58 -9.20
N ASP A 22 9.44 -12.66 -9.69
CA ASP A 22 9.91 -11.52 -10.48
C ASP A 22 10.88 -10.65 -9.68
N VAL A 23 11.85 -10.06 -10.37
CA VAL A 23 12.80 -9.10 -9.79
C VAL A 23 12.70 -7.76 -10.50
N TYR A 24 12.30 -6.72 -9.77
CA TYR A 24 12.23 -5.37 -10.31
C TYR A 24 13.44 -4.53 -9.91
N ARG A 25 13.95 -3.73 -10.85
CA ARG A 25 15.16 -2.88 -10.70
C ARG A 25 16.41 -3.64 -10.20
N ASP A 26 16.53 -4.93 -10.54
CA ASP A 26 17.62 -5.79 -10.04
C ASP A 26 17.77 -5.74 -8.51
N LYS A 27 16.63 -5.61 -7.82
CA LYS A 27 16.61 -5.24 -6.40
C LYS A 27 15.44 -5.86 -5.64
N TYR A 28 14.23 -5.78 -6.19
CA TYR A 28 13.00 -6.11 -5.47
C TYR A 28 12.46 -7.46 -5.93
N TYR A 29 12.65 -8.49 -5.12
CA TYR A 29 12.17 -9.85 -5.39
C TYR A 29 10.73 -10.05 -4.89
N ILE A 30 9.79 -10.35 -5.80
CA ILE A 30 8.37 -10.53 -5.48
C ILE A 30 8.14 -11.86 -4.73
N ILE A 31 7.55 -11.78 -3.54
CA ILE A 31 7.30 -12.94 -2.66
C ILE A 31 5.84 -13.40 -2.73
N ALA A 32 4.90 -12.48 -2.60
CA ALA A 32 3.47 -12.80 -2.52
C ALA A 32 2.60 -11.59 -2.84
N LYS A 33 1.39 -11.83 -3.33
CA LYS A 33 0.38 -10.78 -3.46
C LYS A 33 -0.23 -10.48 -2.10
N LEU A 34 -0.42 -9.21 -1.77
CA LEU A 34 -1.00 -8.74 -0.51
C LEU A 34 -2.44 -8.27 -0.68
N SER A 35 -2.71 -7.53 -1.74
CA SER A 35 -4.04 -7.00 -2.04
C SER A 35 -4.17 -6.57 -3.50
N TYR A 36 -5.38 -6.15 -3.86
CA TYR A 36 -5.73 -5.58 -5.14
C TYR A 36 -6.85 -4.55 -4.96
N GLY A 37 -6.98 -3.65 -5.93
CA GLY A 37 -8.05 -2.67 -6.02
C GLY A 37 -8.19 -2.20 -7.48
N ALA A 38 -9.15 -1.34 -7.76
CA ALA A 38 -9.51 -0.93 -9.13
C ALA A 38 -8.32 -0.35 -9.93
N HIS A 39 -7.35 0.26 -9.24
CA HIS A 39 -6.23 0.96 -9.87
C HIS A 39 -4.86 0.34 -9.60
N SER A 40 -4.77 -0.78 -8.88
CA SER A 40 -3.46 -1.39 -8.58
C SER A 40 -3.55 -2.80 -8.00
N THR A 41 -2.42 -3.50 -8.03
CA THR A 41 -2.16 -4.66 -7.18
C THR A 41 -1.01 -4.36 -6.22
N VAL A 42 -1.03 -4.92 -5.02
CA VAL A 42 0.01 -4.70 -4.00
C VAL A 42 0.69 -6.01 -3.68
N TRP A 43 2.02 -5.99 -3.66
CA TRP A 43 2.86 -7.18 -3.53
C TRP A 43 3.86 -7.02 -2.40
N ARG A 44 4.10 -8.09 -1.65
CA ARG A 44 5.24 -8.20 -0.75
C ARG A 44 6.48 -8.48 -1.59
N ALA A 45 7.55 -7.76 -1.32
CA ALA A 45 8.83 -8.02 -1.94
C ALA A 45 9.97 -7.94 -0.91
N LYS A 46 11.10 -8.55 -1.25
CA LYS A 46 12.36 -8.41 -0.52
C LYS A 46 13.26 -7.44 -1.26
N ASP A 47 13.71 -6.40 -0.57
CA ASP A 47 14.82 -5.57 -1.02
C ASP A 47 16.11 -6.37 -0.81
N GLN A 48 16.65 -6.93 -1.89
CA GLN A 48 17.84 -7.78 -1.84
C GLN A 48 19.11 -6.99 -1.48
N LYS A 49 19.11 -5.66 -1.61
CA LYS A 49 20.28 -4.83 -1.29
C LYS A 49 20.38 -4.53 0.19
N SER A 50 19.25 -4.21 0.83
CA SER A 50 19.19 -3.98 2.29
C SER A 50 18.85 -5.23 3.09
N ASN A 51 18.48 -6.33 2.41
CA ASN A 51 17.95 -7.54 3.02
C ASN A 51 16.74 -7.29 3.95
N SER A 52 15.87 -6.35 3.54
CA SER A 52 14.66 -5.97 4.27
C SER A 52 13.41 -6.22 3.42
N TYR A 53 12.23 -6.11 4.02
CA TYR A 53 10.96 -6.32 3.32
C TYR A 53 10.29 -5.00 2.98
N VAL A 54 9.66 -4.98 1.80
CA VAL A 54 8.92 -3.84 1.27
C VAL A 54 7.57 -4.28 0.73
N SER A 55 6.71 -3.29 0.50
CA SER A 55 5.48 -3.48 -0.28
C SER A 55 5.61 -2.71 -1.58
N ILE A 56 5.16 -3.30 -2.69
CA ILE A 56 5.18 -2.67 -4.01
C ILE A 56 3.74 -2.59 -4.52
N LYS A 57 3.23 -1.37 -4.67
CA LYS A 57 1.97 -1.09 -5.38
C LYS A 57 2.31 -0.97 -6.87
N VAL A 58 1.84 -1.92 -7.67
CA VAL A 58 1.95 -1.91 -9.14
C VAL A 58 0.63 -1.39 -9.69
N CYS A 59 0.67 -0.19 -10.22
CA CYS A 59 -0.51 0.52 -10.71
C CYS A 59 -0.96 0.00 -12.07
N VAL A 60 -2.26 0.12 -12.33
CA VAL A 60 -2.79 -0.12 -13.68
C VAL A 60 -2.25 0.92 -14.66
N LEU A 61 -2.26 0.58 -15.94
CA LEU A 61 -2.01 1.51 -17.03
C LEU A 61 -3.18 2.50 -17.06
N GLU A 62 -2.91 3.75 -16.72
CA GLU A 62 -3.90 4.82 -16.87
C GLU A 62 -3.67 5.56 -18.19
N THR A 63 -4.71 5.62 -19.02
CA THR A 63 -4.71 6.29 -20.33
C THR A 63 -5.38 7.67 -20.30
N GLU A 64 -5.93 8.08 -19.16
CA GLU A 64 -6.71 9.31 -19.01
C GLU A 64 -5.90 10.49 -18.45
N SER A 65 -6.40 11.71 -18.72
CA SER A 65 -5.76 12.98 -18.37
C SER A 65 -5.80 13.32 -16.88
N LYS A 66 -6.70 12.74 -16.08
CA LYS A 66 -6.76 12.88 -14.61
C LYS A 66 -6.44 11.56 -13.90
N SER A 67 -5.19 11.13 -14.07
CA SER A 67 -4.62 9.91 -13.52
C SER A 67 -4.55 9.92 -11.97
N LEU A 68 -5.23 8.96 -11.30
CA LEU A 68 -5.13 8.78 -9.85
C LEU A 68 -3.72 8.33 -9.45
N VAL A 69 -3.06 7.56 -10.31
CA VAL A 69 -1.69 7.08 -10.12
C VAL A 69 -0.69 8.24 -10.13
N ALA A 70 -0.82 9.16 -11.09
CA ALA A 70 0.01 10.36 -11.16
C ALA A 70 -0.26 11.28 -9.96
N ASN A 71 -1.52 11.40 -9.53
CA ASN A 71 -1.85 12.17 -8.34
C ASN A 71 -1.21 11.55 -7.08
N GLU A 72 -1.31 10.24 -6.88
CA GLU A 72 -0.70 9.56 -5.74
C GLU A 72 0.82 9.78 -5.70
N THR A 73 1.48 9.62 -6.84
CA THR A 73 2.94 9.85 -6.97
C THR A 73 3.30 11.29 -6.59
N ARG A 74 2.55 12.27 -7.10
CA ARG A 74 2.77 13.69 -6.80
C ARG A 74 2.56 14.00 -5.33
N ILE A 75 1.51 13.44 -4.70
CA ILE A 75 1.25 13.61 -3.28
C ILE A 75 2.39 12.99 -2.47
N LEU A 76 2.79 11.74 -2.74
CA LEU A 76 3.87 11.05 -2.03
C LEU A 76 5.21 11.80 -2.12
N GLN A 77 5.56 12.31 -3.31
CA GLN A 77 6.75 13.14 -3.50
C GLN A 77 6.69 14.44 -2.71
N HIS A 78 5.51 15.05 -2.60
CA HIS A 78 5.30 16.25 -1.79
C HIS A 78 5.42 15.96 -0.29
N LEU A 79 4.80 14.88 0.19
CA LEU A 79 4.89 14.44 1.58
C LEU A 79 6.33 14.16 2.00
N ASP A 80 7.15 13.59 1.11
CA ASP A 80 8.57 13.36 1.40
C ASP A 80 9.35 14.68 1.55
N LYS A 81 9.07 15.69 0.72
CA LYS A 81 9.67 17.03 0.87
C LYS A 81 9.27 17.68 2.19
N CYS A 82 8.00 17.59 2.58
CA CYS A 82 7.53 18.09 3.87
C CYS A 82 8.24 17.41 5.04
N ALA A 83 8.40 16.09 4.98
CA ALA A 83 9.08 15.30 6.01
C ALA A 83 10.56 15.72 6.14
N GLN A 84 11.27 15.84 5.02
CA GLN A 84 12.66 16.32 4.97
C GLN A 84 12.81 17.74 5.55
N ALA A 85 11.87 18.64 5.27
CA ALA A 85 11.90 20.00 5.81
C ALA A 85 11.77 20.06 7.34
N GLU A 86 11.00 19.15 7.93
CA GLU A 86 10.88 18.99 9.39
C GLU A 86 12.04 18.19 10.02
N LYS A 87 12.95 17.66 9.21
CA LYS A 87 14.11 16.84 9.61
C LYS A 87 13.74 15.55 10.34
N ASP A 88 12.58 14.97 10.06
CA ASP A 88 12.14 13.69 10.63
C ASP A 88 12.43 13.56 12.15
N GLN A 89 12.12 14.60 12.95
CA GLN A 89 12.45 14.69 14.38
C GLN A 89 11.66 13.74 15.30
N GLY A 90 11.23 12.58 14.79
CA GLY A 90 10.30 11.69 15.50
C GLY A 90 8.87 12.22 15.54
N ASN A 91 8.50 13.14 14.64
CA ASN A 91 7.12 13.61 14.50
C ASN A 91 6.22 12.40 14.19
N LEU A 92 5.30 12.09 15.11
CA LEU A 92 4.36 10.98 14.96
C LEU A 92 3.50 11.11 13.70
N GLY A 93 3.22 12.32 13.23
CA GLY A 93 2.50 12.52 11.98
C GLY A 93 3.27 12.00 10.77
N ILE A 94 4.58 12.21 10.74
CA ILE A 94 5.47 11.68 9.70
C ILE A 94 5.59 10.16 9.84
N LEU A 95 5.84 9.65 11.06
CA LEU A 95 6.07 8.23 11.32
C LEU A 95 4.83 7.37 11.03
N LEU A 96 3.64 7.91 11.22
CA LEU A 96 2.36 7.23 11.01
C LEU A 96 1.75 7.50 9.63
N THR A 97 2.48 8.19 8.75
CA THR A 97 2.11 8.37 7.34
C THR A 97 2.96 7.47 6.46
N ARG A 98 2.31 6.63 5.64
CA ARG A 98 3.03 5.80 4.68
C ARG A 98 3.68 6.69 3.62
N ARG A 99 5.00 6.58 3.48
CA ARG A 99 5.77 7.26 2.46
C ARG A 99 6.30 6.27 1.42
N ALA A 100 6.64 6.79 0.25
CA ALA A 100 7.35 6.02 -0.76
C ALA A 100 8.86 6.03 -0.46
N SER A 101 9.47 4.85 -0.41
CA SER A 101 10.93 4.70 -0.37
C SER A 101 11.55 4.67 -1.77
N ASP A 102 10.78 4.29 -2.78
CA ASP A 102 11.16 4.32 -4.18
C ASP A 102 9.92 4.45 -5.07
N ILE A 103 10.07 5.12 -6.21
CA ILE A 103 9.02 5.27 -7.23
C ILE A 103 9.67 5.09 -8.60
N PHE A 104 9.20 4.12 -9.36
CA PHE A 104 9.75 3.78 -10.68
C PHE A 104 8.68 3.25 -11.61
N SER A 105 9.02 3.05 -12.88
CA SER A 105 8.10 2.47 -13.87
C SER A 105 8.65 1.15 -14.42
N ILE A 106 7.76 0.22 -14.73
CA ILE A 106 8.10 -1.05 -15.39
C ILE A 106 7.40 -1.16 -16.76
N PRO A 107 8.05 -1.75 -17.76
CA PRO A 107 7.44 -1.96 -19.07
C PRO A 107 6.35 -3.03 -18.98
N GLY A 108 5.13 -2.66 -19.38
CA GLY A 108 4.02 -3.57 -19.65
C GLY A 108 3.76 -3.73 -21.14
N ARG A 109 2.78 -4.59 -21.49
CA ARG A 109 2.44 -4.90 -22.88
C ARG A 109 1.94 -3.69 -23.68
N LEU A 110 1.19 -2.81 -23.02
CA LEU A 110 0.52 -1.66 -23.66
C LEU A 110 1.11 -0.31 -23.24
N GLY A 111 2.04 -0.30 -22.29
CA GLY A 111 2.62 0.93 -21.76
C GLY A 111 3.41 0.68 -20.49
N GLN A 112 3.87 1.76 -19.85
CA GLN A 112 4.60 1.70 -18.59
C GLN A 112 3.62 1.68 -17.42
N HIS A 113 3.93 0.87 -16.40
CA HIS A 113 3.17 0.84 -15.15
C HIS A 113 3.98 1.52 -14.05
N GLN A 114 3.35 2.43 -13.32
CA GLN A 114 3.97 3.05 -12.16
C GLN A 114 4.04 2.05 -10.99
N CYS A 115 5.17 2.00 -10.32
CA CYS A 115 5.41 1.22 -9.12
C CYS A 115 5.77 2.16 -7.97
N ILE A 116 5.11 1.97 -6.84
CA ILE A 116 5.36 2.71 -5.59
C ILE A 116 5.82 1.70 -4.55
N VAL A 117 7.05 1.87 -4.06
CA VAL A 117 7.63 1.03 -3.00
C VAL A 117 7.48 1.74 -1.67
N SER A 118 7.03 1.01 -0.66
CA SER A 118 6.93 1.50 0.72
C SER A 118 7.50 0.47 1.69
N LYS A 119 7.65 0.87 2.96
CA LYS A 119 7.97 -0.04 4.07
C LYS A 119 7.00 -1.24 4.02
N ALA A 120 7.42 -2.38 4.58
CA ALA A 120 6.54 -3.49 4.81
C ALA A 120 5.73 -3.29 6.10
N GLU A 121 4.40 -3.27 5.98
CA GLU A 121 3.44 -3.23 7.09
C GLU A 121 2.74 -4.58 7.25
N SER A 122 2.02 -4.77 8.35
CA SER A 122 1.23 -5.97 8.62
C SER A 122 -0.14 -5.87 7.90
N ALA A 123 -1.24 -6.08 8.61
CA ALA A 123 -2.59 -6.09 8.06
C ALA A 123 -3.26 -4.71 8.09
N SER A 124 -4.26 -4.50 7.22
CA SER A 124 -5.18 -3.38 7.34
C SER A 124 -6.12 -3.56 8.52
N LEU A 125 -6.70 -2.45 9.01
CA LEU A 125 -7.76 -2.52 10.01
C LEU A 125 -8.98 -3.28 9.50
N HIS A 126 -9.25 -3.21 8.19
CA HIS A 126 -10.29 -4.01 7.56
C HIS A 126 -10.03 -5.51 7.67
N ALA A 127 -8.81 -5.98 7.34
CA ALA A 127 -8.46 -7.39 7.47
C ALA A 127 -8.53 -7.88 8.92
N LEU A 128 -8.18 -7.02 9.88
CA LEU A 128 -8.36 -7.30 11.30
C LEU A 128 -9.83 -7.42 11.70
N GLN A 129 -10.70 -6.54 11.18
CA GLN A 129 -12.15 -6.62 11.40
C GLN A 129 -12.75 -7.90 10.81
N GLU A 130 -12.31 -8.33 9.61
CA GLU A 130 -12.74 -9.59 9.01
C GLU A 130 -12.32 -10.80 9.84
N ALA A 131 -11.08 -10.81 10.34
CA ALA A 131 -10.53 -11.94 11.09
C ALA A 131 -11.09 -12.07 12.51
N ALA A 132 -11.27 -10.95 13.22
CA ALA A 132 -11.75 -10.96 14.60
C ALA A 132 -13.29 -10.91 14.71
N GLY A 133 -13.98 -10.71 13.58
CA GLY A 133 -15.41 -10.49 13.53
C GLY A 133 -15.82 -9.08 13.97
N SER A 134 -17.11 -8.77 13.78
CA SER A 134 -17.69 -7.49 14.21
C SER A 134 -18.09 -7.57 15.70
N GLY A 135 -17.56 -6.68 16.55
CA GLY A 135 -18.07 -6.60 17.92
C GLY A 135 -17.29 -5.70 18.89
N PRO A 136 -17.83 -5.50 20.12
CA PRO A 136 -17.24 -4.63 21.14
C PRO A 136 -15.85 -5.07 21.62
N ALA A 137 -15.50 -6.35 21.42
CA ALA A 137 -14.21 -6.93 21.83
C ALA A 137 -13.00 -6.26 21.16
N LEU A 138 -13.18 -5.64 20.00
CA LEU A 138 -12.13 -4.90 19.29
C LEU A 138 -11.97 -3.45 19.77
N LEU A 139 -12.92 -2.91 20.54
CA LEU A 139 -12.87 -1.50 20.99
C LEU A 139 -11.59 -1.13 21.76
N PRO A 140 -11.05 -1.97 22.66
CA PRO A 140 -9.80 -1.66 23.35
C PRO A 140 -8.60 -1.53 22.41
N LEU A 141 -8.63 -2.21 21.25
CA LEU A 141 -7.59 -2.14 20.24
C LEU A 141 -7.80 -0.96 19.29
N ILE A 142 -9.05 -0.73 18.85
CA ILE A 142 -9.39 0.31 17.87
C ILE A 142 -9.29 1.71 18.47
N LYS A 143 -9.72 1.92 19.73
CA LYS A 143 -9.73 3.27 20.34
C LYS A 143 -8.34 3.94 20.34
N PRO A 144 -7.26 3.28 20.79
CA PRO A 144 -5.91 3.85 20.72
C PRO A 144 -5.45 4.13 19.29
N LEU A 145 -5.79 3.25 18.33
CA LEU A 145 -5.45 3.43 16.92
C LEU A 145 -6.12 4.68 16.34
N LEU A 146 -7.42 4.87 16.59
CA LEU A 146 -8.14 6.07 16.13
C LEU A 146 -7.55 7.36 16.71
N HIS A 147 -7.15 7.34 17.99
CA HIS A 147 -6.49 8.50 18.59
C HIS A 147 -5.13 8.79 17.92
N ARG A 148 -4.36 7.74 17.58
CA ARG A 148 -3.08 7.87 16.91
C ARG A 148 -3.22 8.34 15.45
N LEU A 149 -4.32 8.04 14.76
CA LEU A 149 -4.60 8.55 13.41
C LEU A 149 -4.74 10.07 13.34
N LEU A 150 -4.98 10.76 14.47
CA LEU A 150 -5.03 12.21 14.50
C LEU A 150 -3.66 12.85 14.22
N PHE A 151 -2.55 12.17 14.53
CA PHE A 151 -1.21 12.69 14.26
C PHE A 151 -0.89 12.81 12.76
N PRO A 152 -1.02 11.75 11.93
CA PRO A 152 -0.77 11.87 10.50
C PRO A 152 -1.76 12.82 9.84
N LEU A 153 -3.04 12.83 10.23
CA LEU A 153 -4.01 13.79 9.71
C LEU A 153 -3.64 15.25 10.03
N SER A 154 -3.22 15.53 11.26
CA SER A 154 -2.76 16.88 11.65
C SER A 154 -1.54 17.30 10.83
N TRP A 155 -0.57 16.40 10.65
CA TRP A 155 0.62 16.69 9.85
C TRP A 155 0.31 16.92 8.36
N LEU A 156 -0.56 16.08 7.76
CA LEU A 156 -1.03 16.27 6.40
C LEU A 156 -1.67 17.66 6.21
N HIS A 157 -2.57 18.05 7.11
CA HIS A 157 -3.29 19.32 6.99
C HIS A 157 -2.38 20.53 7.27
N ASN A 158 -1.69 20.52 8.41
CA ASN A 158 -1.02 21.71 8.92
C ASN A 158 0.38 21.92 8.34
N SER A 159 1.11 20.84 8.06
CA SER A 159 2.47 20.90 7.54
C SER A 159 2.53 20.72 6.04
N CYS A 160 1.69 19.83 5.49
CA CYS A 160 1.75 19.47 4.07
C CYS A 160 0.70 20.20 3.23
N GLY A 161 -0.37 20.75 3.82
CA GLY A 161 -1.49 21.28 3.05
C GLY A 161 -2.13 20.22 2.16
N VAL A 162 -2.30 18.99 2.68
CA VAL A 162 -2.90 17.85 1.94
C VAL A 162 -4.08 17.31 2.74
N VAL A 163 -5.19 17.03 2.07
CA VAL A 163 -6.36 16.34 2.61
C VAL A 163 -6.45 14.95 2.00
N HIS A 164 -6.58 13.90 2.83
CA HIS A 164 -6.61 12.50 2.36
C HIS A 164 -7.85 12.17 1.51
N THR A 165 -9.02 12.70 1.90
CA THR A 165 -10.36 12.52 1.29
C THR A 165 -10.94 11.09 1.23
N ASP A 166 -10.13 10.05 1.44
CA ASP A 166 -10.61 8.65 1.43
C ASP A 166 -10.18 7.88 2.70
N LEU A 167 -10.62 8.35 3.86
CA LEU A 167 -10.26 7.72 5.14
C LEU A 167 -11.22 6.56 5.44
N SER A 168 -10.69 5.34 5.43
CA SER A 168 -11.47 4.10 5.67
C SER A 168 -10.61 3.04 6.37
N SER A 169 -11.22 1.95 6.84
CA SER A 169 -10.45 0.87 7.50
C SER A 169 -9.57 0.07 6.55
N THR A 170 -9.76 0.18 5.23
CA THR A 170 -8.87 -0.42 4.22
C THR A 170 -7.60 0.41 4.04
N ASN A 171 -7.70 1.73 4.24
CA ASN A 171 -6.63 2.71 4.02
C ASN A 171 -5.83 3.02 5.30
N VAL A 172 -5.97 2.17 6.32
CA VAL A 172 -5.16 2.21 7.54
C VAL A 172 -4.54 0.83 7.76
N LEU A 173 -3.21 0.77 7.65
CA LEU A 173 -2.42 -0.42 7.95
C LEU A 173 -1.97 -0.43 9.41
N THR A 174 -1.54 -1.57 9.90
CA THR A 174 -0.88 -1.71 11.19
C THR A 174 0.61 -1.93 10.96
N GLU A 175 1.44 -1.25 11.76
CA GLU A 175 2.86 -1.51 11.74
C GLU A 175 3.14 -2.97 12.17
N ALA A 176 4.09 -3.61 11.49
CA ALA A 176 4.60 -4.92 11.89
C ALA A 176 5.53 -4.80 13.09
N GLN A 177 5.46 -5.77 14.01
CA GLN A 177 6.28 -5.81 15.23
C GLN A 177 7.78 -5.79 14.92
N ASP A 178 8.20 -6.62 13.97
CA ASP A 178 9.58 -6.68 13.49
C ASP A 178 9.63 -7.39 12.12
N GLU A 179 10.83 -7.44 11.53
CA GLU A 179 11.04 -8.11 10.24
C GLU A 179 10.98 -9.64 10.32
N SER A 180 11.08 -10.25 11.50
CA SER A 180 11.02 -11.71 11.66
C SER A 180 9.66 -12.27 11.24
N LEU A 181 8.58 -11.48 11.39
CA LEU A 181 7.27 -11.78 10.83
C LEU A 181 7.36 -12.10 9.33
N PHE A 182 8.05 -11.25 8.58
CA PHE A 182 8.14 -11.39 7.12
C PHE A 182 9.09 -12.51 6.70
N GLN A 183 10.15 -12.76 7.49
CA GLN A 183 11.04 -13.92 7.30
C GLN A 183 10.31 -15.24 7.52
N GLN A 184 9.45 -15.32 8.53
CA GLN A 184 8.60 -16.48 8.77
C GLN A 184 7.62 -16.70 7.61
N ILE A 185 6.97 -15.64 7.14
CA ILE A 185 6.08 -15.71 5.97
C ILE A 185 6.84 -16.19 4.72
N GLU A 186 8.01 -15.64 4.44
CA GLU A 186 8.85 -16.07 3.31
C GLU A 186 9.21 -17.56 3.41
N SER A 187 9.59 -18.03 4.61
CA SER A 187 9.93 -19.44 4.87
C SER A 187 8.72 -20.37 4.73
N GLU A 188 7.55 -19.96 5.23
CA GLU A 188 6.29 -20.70 5.10
C GLU A 188 5.89 -20.84 3.62
N LEU A 189 6.05 -19.77 2.83
CA LEU A 189 5.77 -19.77 1.39
C LEU A 189 6.78 -20.59 0.58
N ALA A 190 8.03 -20.65 1.02
CA ALA A 190 9.02 -21.54 0.42
C ALA A 190 8.66 -23.02 0.66
N ALA A 191 8.13 -23.35 1.84
CA ALA A 191 7.67 -24.70 2.17
C ALA A 191 6.33 -25.05 1.52
N ASN A 192 5.42 -24.09 1.42
CA ASN A 192 4.08 -24.24 0.84
C ASN A 192 3.81 -23.10 -0.17
N PRO A 193 4.25 -23.26 -1.42
CA PRO A 193 4.09 -22.22 -2.43
C PRO A 193 2.62 -21.90 -2.73
N ILE A 194 2.32 -20.62 -2.95
CA ILE A 194 0.99 -20.18 -3.41
C ILE A 194 0.76 -20.71 -4.82
N ILE A 195 -0.33 -21.45 -5.00
CA ILE A 195 -0.74 -21.98 -6.31
C ILE A 195 -1.49 -20.86 -7.05
N PRO A 196 -0.99 -20.39 -8.20
CA PRO A 196 -1.73 -19.43 -9.02
C PRO A 196 -2.91 -20.09 -9.72
N VAL A 197 -3.92 -19.28 -10.02
CA VAL A 197 -5.07 -19.65 -10.83
C VAL A 197 -4.88 -19.11 -12.24
N GLN A 198 -5.08 -19.97 -13.24
CA GLN A 198 -5.10 -19.55 -14.65
C GLN A 198 -6.51 -19.09 -15.02
N SER A 199 -6.65 -17.86 -15.49
CA SER A 199 -7.93 -17.26 -15.87
C SER A 199 -7.74 -16.41 -17.12
N ASN A 200 -8.47 -16.71 -18.20
CA ASN A 200 -8.38 -16.00 -19.50
C ASN A 200 -6.94 -15.84 -20.05
N GLY A 201 -6.08 -16.84 -19.84
CA GLY A 201 -4.69 -16.81 -20.28
C GLY A 201 -3.75 -15.97 -19.41
N GLU A 202 -4.18 -15.57 -18.22
CA GLU A 202 -3.36 -14.88 -17.21
C GLU A 202 -3.26 -15.65 -15.90
N THR A 203 -2.12 -15.45 -15.26
CA THR A 203 -1.78 -16.00 -13.93
C THR A 203 -2.27 -15.03 -12.86
N ILE A 204 -3.20 -15.47 -12.03
CA ILE A 204 -3.72 -14.69 -10.90
C ILE A 204 -3.35 -15.39 -9.61
N TYR A 205 -2.73 -14.64 -8.70
CA TYR A 205 -2.40 -15.12 -7.37
C TYR A 205 -3.49 -14.71 -6.37
N PRO A 206 -3.92 -15.60 -5.46
CA PRO A 206 -4.74 -15.19 -4.32
C PRO A 206 -3.94 -14.27 -3.40
N SER A 207 -4.62 -13.28 -2.80
CA SER A 207 -3.99 -12.38 -1.84
C SER A 207 -3.68 -13.11 -0.53
N LEU A 208 -2.45 -12.96 -0.03
CA LEU A 208 -2.01 -13.52 1.23
C LEU A 208 -2.67 -12.77 2.39
N ARG A 209 -3.67 -13.40 3.01
CA ARG A 209 -4.38 -12.87 4.18
C ARG A 209 -3.65 -13.28 5.46
N THR A 210 -2.84 -12.38 6.00
CA THR A 210 -2.09 -12.63 7.24
C THR A 210 -2.36 -11.53 8.27
N VAL A 211 -3.02 -11.90 9.36
CA VAL A 211 -3.40 -11.00 10.46
C VAL A 211 -2.63 -11.42 11.72
N ARG A 212 -1.31 -11.19 11.73
CA ARG A 212 -0.41 -11.49 12.87
C ARG A 212 0.77 -10.51 12.93
N GLY A 213 1.45 -10.49 14.07
CA GLY A 213 2.67 -9.69 14.28
C GLY A 213 2.45 -8.19 14.10
N MET A 214 1.30 -7.67 14.53
CA MET A 214 0.97 -6.25 14.42
C MET A 214 1.16 -5.49 15.73
N THR A 215 1.46 -4.20 15.63
CA THR A 215 1.49 -3.27 16.76
C THR A 215 0.23 -2.40 16.79
N ALA A 216 0.09 -1.59 17.85
CA ALA A 216 -0.99 -0.60 17.96
C ALA A 216 -0.66 0.74 17.25
N TYR A 217 0.27 0.75 16.28
CA TYR A 217 0.59 1.95 15.49
C TYR A 217 -0.12 1.89 14.13
N PRO A 218 -1.05 2.82 13.87
CA PRO A 218 -1.75 2.88 12.59
C PRO A 218 -0.91 3.63 11.57
N ILE A 219 -0.81 3.09 10.37
CA ILE A 219 -0.10 3.69 9.24
C ILE A 219 -1.14 4.11 8.20
N LEU A 220 -1.30 5.42 8.02
CA LEU A 220 -2.20 5.99 7.00
C LEU A 220 -1.61 5.79 5.61
N THR A 221 -2.40 5.25 4.68
CA THR A 221 -1.95 4.87 3.33
C THR A 221 -3.00 5.20 2.27
N ASP A 222 -2.61 5.09 1.00
CA ASP A 222 -3.44 5.27 -0.20
C ASP A 222 -3.84 6.72 -0.46
N PHE A 223 -2.94 7.42 -1.14
CA PHE A 223 -3.07 8.85 -1.39
C PHE A 223 -3.59 9.16 -2.81
N GLY A 224 -4.10 8.17 -3.55
CA GLY A 224 -4.60 8.37 -4.91
C GLY A 224 -5.73 9.40 -4.97
N MET A 225 -6.61 9.41 -3.96
CA MET A 225 -7.70 10.37 -3.85
C MET A 225 -7.32 11.65 -3.12
N ALA A 226 -6.14 11.74 -2.52
CA ALA A 226 -5.74 12.91 -1.75
C ALA A 226 -5.69 14.18 -2.63
N ARG A 227 -5.92 15.34 -1.99
CA ARG A 227 -5.98 16.65 -2.65
C ARG A 227 -5.10 17.63 -1.90
N PHE A 228 -4.45 18.51 -2.64
CA PHE A 228 -3.82 19.69 -2.04
C PHE A 228 -4.91 20.62 -1.53
N HIS A 229 -4.76 21.05 -0.29
CA HIS A 229 -5.57 22.08 0.30
C HIS A 229 -5.22 23.41 -0.40
N ASN A 230 -6.17 23.94 -1.16
CA ASN A 230 -6.03 25.24 -1.80
C ASN A 230 -6.80 26.27 -0.96
N PRO A 231 -6.13 27.03 -0.06
CA PRO A 231 -6.83 27.98 0.83
C PRO A 231 -7.53 29.11 0.07
N ASN A 232 -7.22 29.29 -1.22
CA ASN A 232 -7.77 30.35 -2.08
C ASN A 232 -8.86 29.88 -3.07
N GLY A 233 -9.39 28.66 -2.95
CA GLY A 233 -10.65 28.29 -3.60
C GLY A 233 -10.65 28.30 -5.14
N SER A 234 -9.58 27.87 -5.80
CA SER A 234 -9.64 27.46 -7.21
C SER A 234 -9.31 25.98 -7.32
N THR A 235 -10.29 25.19 -7.73
CA THR A 235 -10.11 23.80 -8.14
C THR A 235 -9.63 23.78 -9.59
N GLU A 236 -8.44 23.22 -9.84
CA GLU A 236 -8.04 22.68 -11.16
C GLU A 236 -8.04 21.14 -11.11
#